data_AF-W6TX34-F1
#
_entry.id   AF-W6TX34-F1
#
_cell.length_a   1.000
_cell.length_b   1.000
_cell.length_c   1.000
_cell.angle_alpha   90.00
_cell.angle_beta   90.00
_cell.angle_gamma   90.00
#
_symmetry.space_group_name_H-M   'P 1'
#
loop_
_entity.id
_entity.type
_entity.pdbx_description
1 polymer ?
#
loop_
_entity_poly.entity_id
_entity_poly.type
_entity_poly.pdbx_seq_one_letter_code
_entity_poly.pdbx_strand_id
1 'polypeptide(L)'
;MMVMMMGCNSGGVGGGEEGKNKFLQSLVNVSNEFLNVFTSFGDMVGSVLGLNVNSKKSDVGKYFKTVQGTVEGVKTGLNKIVSEMKKEGNPNLAATESAVNKLVSETLDKIITGAKTASEAIGGDANDFIGNVAAGGANDSAGVSGSEIDSLVKGIKGIVDVVLKGIGKADAGDGKKADALGARGDNAGDVGKLFGNTGNNGGIDSADNAKKAGADAAKAVGAVTGADILQA
;
A
#
# COMPACT_ATOMS: atom_id res chain seq x y z
N MET A 1 -34.84 52.65 -61.73
CA MET A 1 -34.53 52.93 -60.31
C MET A 1 -34.85 51.66 -59.54
N MET A 2 -33.84 51.07 -58.88
CA MET A 2 -33.79 49.94 -57.93
C MET A 2 -34.91 48.87 -57.99
N VAL A 3 -34.59 47.57 -58.00
CA VAL A 3 -34.19 46.84 -56.79
C VAL A 3 -33.12 45.76 -57.08
N MET A 4 -31.98 45.88 -56.41
CA MET A 4 -31.08 44.78 -56.03
C MET A 4 -31.61 44.17 -54.72
N MET A 5 -31.72 42.84 -54.61
CA MET A 5 -31.51 42.06 -53.38
C MET A 5 -31.36 40.58 -53.78
N MET A 6 -30.12 40.11 -53.93
CA MET A 6 -29.37 39.29 -52.95
C MET A 6 -29.90 37.86 -52.83
N GLY A 7 -29.18 36.95 -53.49
CA GLY A 7 -29.34 35.52 -53.32
C GLY A 7 -29.09 35.11 -51.88
N CYS A 8 -29.96 34.24 -51.37
CA CYS A 8 -29.77 33.56 -50.11
C CYS A 8 -28.79 32.40 -50.34
N ASN A 9 -27.49 32.72 -50.38
CA ASN A 9 -26.45 31.78 -50.01
C ASN A 9 -26.59 31.56 -48.50
N SER A 10 -27.37 30.55 -48.10
CA SER A 10 -27.40 30.10 -46.71
C SER A 10 -26.06 29.44 -46.40
N GLY A 11 -25.12 30.29 -46.00
CA GLY A 11 -23.79 29.92 -45.58
C GLY A 11 -23.82 28.84 -44.50
N GLY A 12 -23.01 27.81 -44.76
CA GLY A 12 -22.23 27.06 -43.78
C GLY A 12 -22.87 26.82 -42.43
N VAL A 13 -23.69 25.77 -42.34
CA VAL A 13 -23.78 24.95 -41.13
C VAL A 13 -22.49 24.13 -41.01
N GLY A 14 -21.35 24.80 -40.85
CA GLY A 14 -20.02 24.17 -40.74
C GLY A 14 -19.49 24.09 -39.31
N GLY A 15 -20.03 24.91 -38.40
CA GLY A 15 -19.51 25.00 -37.03
C GLY A 15 -20.03 23.93 -36.05
N GLY A 16 -21.14 23.27 -36.38
CA GLY A 16 -21.80 22.32 -35.47
C GLY A 16 -21.19 20.91 -35.46
N GLU A 17 -20.74 20.41 -36.62
CA GLU A 17 -20.16 19.07 -36.74
C GLU A 17 -18.66 19.06 -36.40
N GLU A 18 -17.90 20.07 -36.80
CA GLU A 18 -16.47 20.17 -36.46
C GLU A 18 -16.24 20.37 -34.96
N GLY A 19 -17.08 21.16 -34.28
CA GLY A 19 -17.02 21.34 -32.82
C GLY A 19 -17.40 20.08 -32.06
N LYS A 20 -18.41 19.33 -32.54
CA LYS A 20 -18.80 18.03 -31.97
C LYS A 20 -17.71 16.98 -32.17
N ASN A 21 -17.09 16.91 -33.34
CA ASN A 21 -16.01 15.96 -33.60
C ASN A 21 -14.77 16.25 -32.72
N LYS A 22 -14.41 17.53 -32.52
CA LYS A 22 -13.34 17.93 -31.59
C LYS A 22 -13.66 17.60 -30.13
N PHE A 23 -14.91 17.84 -29.71
CA PHE A 23 -15.36 17.49 -28.35
C PHE A 23 -15.39 15.97 -28.11
N LEU A 24 -15.88 15.19 -29.08
CA LEU A 24 -15.87 13.72 -29.00
C LEU A 24 -14.45 13.16 -28.99
N GLN A 25 -13.53 13.76 -29.75
CA GLN A 25 -12.12 13.37 -29.75
C GLN A 25 -11.44 13.66 -28.40
N SER A 26 -11.72 14.83 -27.80
CA SER A 26 -11.32 15.18 -26.44
C SER A 26 -11.82 14.16 -25.41
N LEU A 27 -13.10 13.78 -25.49
CA LEU A 27 -13.66 12.74 -24.60
C LEU A 27 -12.99 11.38 -24.77
N VAL A 28 -12.70 10.97 -26.00
CA VAL A 28 -12.01 9.70 -26.29
C VAL A 28 -10.59 9.72 -25.73
N ASN A 29 -9.86 10.82 -25.88
CA ASN A 29 -8.51 10.98 -25.32
C ASN A 29 -8.53 10.84 -23.80
N VAL A 30 -9.37 11.64 -23.12
CA VAL A 30 -9.56 11.58 -21.66
C VAL A 30 -9.95 10.17 -21.19
N SER A 31 -10.83 9.49 -21.93
CA SER A 31 -11.24 8.12 -21.62
C SER A 31 -10.08 7.13 -21.72
N ASN A 32 -9.24 7.24 -22.76
CA ASN A 32 -8.06 6.39 -22.92
C ASN A 32 -7.03 6.64 -21.80
N GLU A 33 -6.81 7.90 -21.42
CA GLU A 33 -5.93 8.24 -20.30
C GLU A 33 -6.41 7.62 -18.98
N PHE A 34 -7.71 7.74 -18.71
CA PHE A 34 -8.32 7.16 -17.52
C PHE A 34 -8.21 5.63 -17.51
N LEU A 35 -8.44 4.97 -18.64
CA LEU A 35 -8.29 3.52 -18.76
C LEU A 35 -6.85 3.06 -18.50
N ASN A 36 -5.85 3.82 -18.97
CA ASN A 36 -4.44 3.51 -18.69
C ASN A 36 -4.13 3.63 -17.18
N VAL A 37 -4.63 4.69 -16.54
CA VAL A 37 -4.52 4.85 -15.07
C VAL A 37 -5.18 3.67 -14.35
N PHE A 38 -6.40 3.31 -14.73
CA PHE A 38 -7.15 2.24 -14.09
C PHE A 38 -6.50 0.86 -14.31
N THR A 39 -5.95 0.62 -15.50
CA THR A 39 -5.26 -0.64 -15.84
C THR A 39 -3.98 -0.78 -15.03
N SER A 40 -3.17 0.27 -14.93
CA SER A 40 -1.94 0.25 -14.11
C SER A 40 -2.23 -0.01 -12.63
N PHE A 41 -3.34 0.51 -12.11
CA PHE A 41 -3.81 0.18 -10.76
C PHE A 41 -4.29 -1.27 -10.65
N GLY A 42 -5.01 -1.79 -11.65
CA GLY A 42 -5.46 -3.18 -11.70
C GLY A 42 -4.31 -4.20 -11.70
N ASP A 43 -3.25 -3.94 -12.45
CA ASP A 43 -2.05 -4.80 -12.51
C ASP A 43 -1.37 -4.94 -11.13
N MET A 44 -1.45 -3.89 -10.31
CA MET A 44 -0.96 -3.90 -8.94
C MET A 44 -1.83 -4.73 -7.99
N VAL A 45 -3.16 -4.71 -8.15
CA VAL A 45 -4.05 -5.58 -7.35
C VAL A 45 -3.76 -7.06 -7.62
N GLY A 46 -3.33 -7.41 -8.85
CA GLY A 46 -2.85 -8.75 -9.17
C GLY A 46 -1.50 -9.11 -8.53
N SER A 47 -0.72 -8.13 -8.09
CA SER A 47 0.63 -8.28 -7.54
C SER A 47 0.62 -8.43 -6.01
N VAL A 48 -0.19 -9.34 -5.48
CA VAL A 48 -0.26 -9.63 -4.03
C VAL A 48 1.10 -10.12 -3.53
N LEU A 49 1.48 -9.69 -2.32
CA LEU A 49 2.71 -10.12 -1.65
C LEU A 49 2.67 -11.65 -1.39
N GLY A 50 3.23 -12.43 -2.31
CA GLY A 50 3.23 -13.89 -2.29
C GLY A 50 4.33 -14.48 -1.42
N LEU A 51 4.25 -14.29 -0.10
CA LEU A 51 5.26 -14.80 0.83
C LEU A 51 5.29 -16.32 0.88
N ASN A 52 6.50 -16.87 0.98
CA ASN A 52 6.78 -18.27 1.27
C ASN A 52 7.96 -18.40 2.25
N VAL A 53 8.33 -19.63 2.60
CA VAL A 53 9.40 -19.90 3.59
C VAL A 53 10.78 -19.36 3.20
N ASN A 54 11.01 -19.13 1.91
CA ASN A 54 12.26 -18.59 1.37
C ASN A 54 12.18 -17.08 1.07
N SER A 55 11.06 -16.43 1.41
CA SER A 55 10.90 -14.99 1.19
C SER A 55 11.88 -14.21 2.04
N LYS A 56 12.56 -13.26 1.40
CA LYS A 56 13.54 -12.39 2.05
C LYS A 56 12.88 -11.13 2.55
N LYS A 57 13.48 -10.49 3.56
CA LYS A 57 13.08 -9.16 4.01
C LYS A 57 13.09 -8.15 2.85
N SER A 58 14.08 -8.23 1.96
CA SER A 58 14.17 -7.37 0.76
C SER A 58 13.01 -7.57 -0.23
N ASP A 59 12.32 -8.72 -0.24
CA ASP A 59 11.12 -8.90 -1.07
C ASP A 59 9.94 -8.07 -0.56
N VAL A 60 9.85 -7.87 0.76
CA VAL A 60 8.88 -6.93 1.37
C VAL A 60 9.25 -5.49 1.02
N GLY A 61 10.55 -5.15 1.03
CA GLY A 61 11.03 -3.84 0.59
C GLY A 61 10.69 -3.54 -0.87
N LYS A 62 10.88 -4.51 -1.77
CA LYS A 62 10.47 -4.42 -3.19
C LYS A 62 8.98 -4.22 -3.34
N TYR A 63 8.17 -4.91 -2.55
CA TYR A 63 6.72 -4.75 -2.58
C TYR A 63 6.30 -3.30 -2.28
N PHE A 64 6.82 -2.72 -1.20
CA PHE A 64 6.53 -1.31 -0.90
C PHE A 64 7.05 -0.36 -1.99
N LYS A 65 8.18 -0.67 -2.63
CA LYS A 65 8.69 0.11 -3.76
C LYS A 65 7.79 0.02 -5.01
N THR A 66 7.24 -1.16 -5.29
CA THR A 66 6.22 -1.34 -6.33
C THR A 66 4.96 -0.56 -6.01
N VAL A 67 4.47 -0.63 -4.76
CA VAL A 67 3.33 0.18 -4.28
C VAL A 67 3.57 1.66 -4.52
N GLN A 68 4.73 2.18 -4.11
CA GLN A 68 5.12 3.57 -4.33
C GLN A 68 5.06 3.93 -5.82
N GLY A 69 5.75 3.17 -6.67
CA GLY A 69 5.86 3.46 -8.10
C GLY A 69 4.51 3.42 -8.82
N THR A 70 3.65 2.45 -8.51
CA THR A 70 2.31 2.39 -9.11
C THR A 70 1.46 3.58 -8.70
N VAL A 71 1.44 3.93 -7.40
CA VAL A 71 0.63 5.04 -6.90
C VAL A 71 1.14 6.38 -7.41
N GLU A 72 2.46 6.55 -7.59
CA GLU A 72 3.06 7.69 -8.29
C GLU A 72 2.61 7.75 -9.77
N GLY A 73 2.55 6.60 -10.45
CA GLY A 73 2.04 6.49 -11.81
C GLY A 73 0.57 6.93 -11.91
N VAL A 74 -0.28 6.45 -11.00
CA VAL A 74 -1.69 6.85 -10.90
C VAL A 74 -1.82 8.35 -10.66
N LYS A 75 -1.09 8.90 -9.69
CA LYS A 75 -1.06 10.35 -9.41
C LYS A 75 -0.68 11.15 -10.66
N THR A 76 0.37 10.72 -11.36
CA THR A 76 0.85 11.38 -12.57
C THR A 76 -0.20 11.34 -13.68
N GLY A 77 -0.83 10.19 -13.93
CA GLY A 77 -1.86 10.05 -14.93
C GLY A 77 -3.13 10.85 -14.63
N LEU A 78 -3.57 10.90 -13.36
CA LEU A 78 -4.71 11.75 -12.96
C LEU A 78 -4.42 13.24 -13.18
N ASN A 79 -3.23 13.72 -12.85
CA ASN A 79 -2.84 15.10 -13.11
C ASN A 79 -2.72 15.41 -14.62
N LYS A 80 -2.34 14.41 -15.42
CA LYS A 80 -2.33 14.51 -16.89
C LYS A 80 -3.75 14.71 -17.42
N ILE A 81 -4.71 13.91 -16.98
CA ILE A 81 -6.13 14.03 -17.35
C ILE A 81 -6.64 15.46 -17.07
N VAL A 82 -6.39 15.98 -15.86
CA VAL A 82 -6.78 17.36 -15.50
C VAL A 82 -6.15 18.39 -16.45
N SER A 83 -4.87 18.21 -16.77
CA SER A 83 -4.14 19.10 -17.67
C SER A 83 -4.67 19.06 -19.11
N GLU A 84 -5.07 17.89 -19.61
CA GLU A 84 -5.66 17.74 -20.94
C GLU A 84 -7.07 18.33 -20.99
N MET A 85 -7.92 18.05 -19.99
CA MET A 85 -9.24 18.67 -19.84
C MET A 85 -9.17 20.20 -19.85
N LYS A 86 -8.12 20.78 -19.23
CA LYS A 86 -7.89 22.23 -19.23
C LYS A 86 -7.56 22.79 -20.61
N LYS A 87 -6.75 22.08 -21.39
CA LYS A 87 -6.39 22.48 -22.77
C LYS A 87 -7.59 22.39 -23.71
N GLU A 88 -8.43 21.39 -23.51
CA GLU A 88 -9.57 21.08 -24.39
C GLU A 88 -10.84 21.87 -24.01
N GLY A 89 -10.81 22.65 -22.93
CA GLY A 89 -11.95 23.46 -22.50
C GLY A 89 -13.11 22.61 -21.97
N ASN A 90 -12.80 21.50 -21.30
CA ASN A 90 -13.82 20.56 -20.83
C ASN A 90 -14.73 21.20 -19.77
N PRO A 91 -16.07 21.13 -19.91
CA PRO A 91 -17.01 21.77 -18.99
C PRO A 91 -16.96 21.20 -17.56
N ASN A 92 -16.45 19.97 -17.38
CA ASN A 92 -16.35 19.31 -16.08
C ASN A 92 -15.00 19.52 -15.39
N LEU A 93 -14.09 20.32 -15.97
CA LEU A 93 -12.73 20.52 -15.46
C LEU A 93 -12.69 20.84 -13.96
N ALA A 94 -13.48 21.81 -13.50
CA ALA A 94 -13.43 22.27 -12.11
C ALA A 94 -13.79 21.17 -11.12
N ALA A 95 -14.80 20.35 -11.44
CA ALA A 95 -15.21 19.23 -10.60
C ALA A 95 -14.15 18.12 -10.60
N THR A 96 -13.61 17.78 -11.77
CA THR A 96 -12.56 16.75 -11.89
C THR A 96 -11.28 17.18 -11.19
N GLU A 97 -10.81 18.41 -11.41
CA GLU A 97 -9.62 18.96 -10.77
C GLU A 97 -9.76 18.97 -9.25
N SER A 98 -10.92 19.37 -8.71
CA SER A 98 -11.19 19.32 -7.27
C SER A 98 -11.12 17.88 -6.73
N ALA A 99 -11.77 16.93 -7.41
CA ALA A 99 -11.76 15.52 -7.00
C ALA A 99 -10.36 14.91 -7.06
N VAL A 100 -9.60 15.18 -8.12
CA VAL A 100 -8.21 14.72 -8.29
C VAL A 100 -7.30 15.31 -7.24
N ASN A 101 -7.36 16.63 -7.01
CA ASN A 101 -6.53 17.29 -6.00
C ASN A 101 -6.81 16.74 -4.59
N LYS A 102 -8.09 16.47 -4.28
CA LYS A 102 -8.48 15.86 -3.02
C LYS A 102 -7.94 14.43 -2.89
N LEU A 103 -8.12 13.59 -3.91
CA LEU A 103 -7.63 12.22 -3.91
C LEU A 103 -6.10 12.16 -3.77
N VAL A 104 -5.38 13.02 -4.51
CA VAL A 104 -3.92 13.11 -4.46
C VAL A 104 -3.44 13.51 -3.07
N SER A 105 -3.91 14.66 -2.56
CA SER A 105 -3.39 15.25 -1.32
C SER A 105 -3.85 14.49 -0.06
N GLU A 106 -5.07 13.98 -0.03
CA GLU A 106 -5.61 13.29 1.16
C GLU A 106 -5.24 11.81 1.20
N THR A 107 -4.93 11.18 0.06
CA THR A 107 -4.74 9.73 -0.05
C THR A 107 -3.43 9.33 -0.76
N LEU A 108 -3.27 9.64 -2.05
CA LEU A 108 -2.16 9.09 -2.85
C LEU A 108 -0.80 9.54 -2.31
N ASP A 109 -0.66 10.81 -1.93
CA ASP A 109 0.59 11.34 -1.39
C ASP A 109 1.02 10.64 -0.10
N LYS A 110 0.06 10.34 0.79
CA LYS A 110 0.34 9.62 2.04
C LYS A 110 0.74 8.17 1.78
N ILE A 111 0.10 7.50 0.81
CA ILE A 111 0.48 6.14 0.41
C ILE A 111 1.88 6.14 -0.20
N ILE A 112 2.19 7.09 -1.09
CA ILE A 112 3.51 7.23 -1.72
C ILE A 112 4.59 7.45 -0.66
N THR A 113 4.39 8.42 0.24
CA THR A 113 5.34 8.72 1.31
C THR A 113 5.51 7.52 2.24
N GLY A 114 4.42 6.92 2.71
CA GLY A 114 4.48 5.78 3.63
C GLY A 114 5.15 4.55 3.02
N ALA A 115 4.83 4.23 1.77
CA ALA A 115 5.44 3.10 1.04
C ALA A 115 6.93 3.35 0.80
N LYS A 116 7.30 4.57 0.41
CA LYS A 116 8.71 4.96 0.27
C LYS A 116 9.46 4.76 1.58
N THR A 117 8.97 5.33 2.69
CA THR A 117 9.60 5.22 4.01
C THR A 117 9.73 3.76 4.46
N ALA A 118 8.69 2.94 4.27
CA ALA A 118 8.74 1.51 4.59
C ALA A 118 9.79 0.77 3.74
N SER A 119 9.85 1.04 2.44
CA SER A 119 10.83 0.41 1.55
C SER A 119 12.27 0.80 1.87
N GLU A 120 12.52 2.06 2.22
CA GLU A 120 13.83 2.58 2.60
C GLU A 120 14.28 2.01 3.96
N ALA A 121 13.35 1.90 4.92
CA ALA A 121 13.62 1.30 6.24
C ALA A 121 14.03 -0.17 6.16
N ILE A 122 13.44 -0.93 5.23
CA ILE A 122 13.82 -2.34 5.01
C ILE A 122 15.18 -2.44 4.31
N GLY A 123 15.43 -1.54 3.35
CA GLY A 123 16.65 -1.53 2.55
C GLY A 123 16.68 -2.60 1.44
N GLY A 124 17.52 -2.36 0.43
CA GLY A 124 17.66 -3.26 -0.73
C GLY A 124 18.42 -4.55 -0.45
N ASP A 125 19.31 -4.54 0.54
CA ASP A 125 20.27 -5.61 0.81
C ASP A 125 19.88 -6.54 1.97
N ALA A 126 18.65 -6.40 2.48
CA ALA A 126 18.11 -7.23 3.56
C ALA A 126 17.83 -8.67 3.08
N ASN A 127 18.90 -9.47 3.00
CA ASN A 127 18.89 -10.79 2.37
C ASN A 127 18.43 -11.93 3.27
N ASP A 128 18.29 -11.68 4.57
CA ASP A 128 17.76 -12.67 5.52
C ASP A 128 16.32 -13.04 5.16
N PHE A 129 15.95 -14.28 5.46
CA PHE A 129 14.56 -14.71 5.44
C PHE A 129 13.73 -13.97 6.48
N ILE A 130 12.44 -13.76 6.19
CA ILE A 130 11.50 -13.11 7.11
C ILE A 130 11.35 -13.91 8.41
N GLY A 131 11.22 -15.24 8.28
CA GLY A 131 11.14 -16.18 9.40
C GLY A 131 12.47 -16.83 9.75
N ASN A 132 13.60 -16.11 9.60
CA ASN A 132 14.91 -16.68 9.88
C ASN A 132 15.04 -17.11 11.34
N VAL A 133 15.54 -18.32 11.58
CA VAL A 133 15.83 -18.85 12.91
C VAL A 133 17.32 -19.10 12.99
N ALA A 134 18.01 -18.42 13.90
CA ALA A 134 19.44 -18.63 14.09
C ALA A 134 19.73 -20.07 14.49
N ALA A 135 20.88 -20.60 14.05
CA ALA A 135 21.41 -21.83 14.61
C ALA A 135 21.60 -21.62 16.13
N GLY A 136 21.11 -22.54 16.95
CA GLY A 136 21.23 -22.44 18.40
C GLY A 136 22.59 -22.96 18.88
N GLY A 137 23.17 -22.30 19.88
CA GLY A 137 24.43 -22.70 20.50
C GLY A 137 24.92 -21.66 21.50
N ALA A 138 25.75 -22.06 22.47
CA ALA A 138 26.25 -21.16 23.53
C ALA A 138 27.11 -19.99 23.03
N ASN A 139 27.53 -20.03 21.75
CA ASN A 139 28.37 -19.02 21.10
C ASN A 139 27.72 -18.38 19.87
N ASP A 140 26.47 -18.71 19.55
CA ASP A 140 25.76 -18.12 18.41
C ASP A 140 25.10 -16.82 18.83
N SER A 141 25.34 -15.75 18.07
CA SER A 141 24.79 -14.43 18.35
C SER A 141 23.26 -14.45 18.28
N ALA A 142 22.61 -13.77 19.23
CA ALA A 142 21.19 -13.48 19.16
C ALA A 142 20.87 -12.70 17.86
N GLY A 143 19.59 -12.74 17.46
CA GLY A 143 19.11 -11.91 16.36
C GLY A 143 19.41 -10.44 16.64
N VAL A 144 19.89 -9.72 15.62
CA VAL A 144 20.14 -8.28 15.73
C VAL A 144 18.81 -7.54 15.54
N SER A 145 18.44 -6.71 16.50
CA SER A 145 17.31 -5.80 16.36
C SER A 145 17.52 -4.90 15.14
N GLY A 146 16.49 -4.78 14.30
CA GLY A 146 16.55 -3.86 13.16
C GLY A 146 16.69 -2.41 13.63
N SER A 147 17.61 -1.65 13.02
CA SER A 147 17.84 -0.25 13.36
C SER A 147 16.72 0.68 12.91
N GLU A 148 15.95 0.29 11.90
CA GLU A 148 14.94 1.12 11.22
C GLU A 148 13.50 0.65 11.46
N ILE A 149 13.24 -0.13 12.53
CA ILE A 149 11.89 -0.64 12.82
C ILE A 149 10.91 0.52 13.06
N ASP A 150 11.32 1.57 13.77
CA ASP A 150 10.48 2.75 13.99
C ASP A 150 10.11 3.45 12.67
N SER A 151 11.05 3.52 11.73
CA SER A 151 10.82 4.09 10.39
C SER A 151 9.85 3.23 9.58
N LEU A 152 10.03 1.90 9.61
CA LEU A 152 9.11 0.95 8.97
C LEU A 152 7.69 1.10 9.51
N VAL A 153 7.52 1.11 10.84
CA VAL A 153 6.22 1.27 11.49
C VAL A 153 5.59 2.62 11.15
N LYS A 154 6.35 3.72 11.15
CA LYS A 154 5.85 5.04 10.72
C LYS A 154 5.39 5.05 9.26
N GLY A 155 6.14 4.40 8.37
CA GLY A 155 5.77 4.26 6.96
C GLY A 155 4.45 3.52 6.77
N ILE A 156 4.31 2.36 7.44
CA ILE A 156 3.08 1.56 7.43
C ILE A 156 1.91 2.36 8.02
N LYS A 157 2.11 3.03 9.16
CA LYS A 157 1.09 3.87 9.79
C LYS A 157 0.56 4.95 8.85
N GLY A 158 1.43 5.63 8.11
CA GLY A 158 1.03 6.64 7.13
C GLY A 158 0.09 6.11 6.04
N ILE A 159 0.23 4.84 5.66
CA ILE A 159 -0.68 4.15 4.74
C ILE A 159 -1.97 3.74 5.48
N VAL A 160 -1.84 3.10 6.64
CA VAL A 160 -2.96 2.56 7.44
C VAL A 160 -3.97 3.66 7.80
N ASP A 161 -3.49 4.84 8.22
CA ASP A 161 -4.32 5.98 8.62
C ASP A 161 -5.30 6.41 7.52
N VAL A 162 -4.97 6.18 6.24
CA VAL A 162 -5.86 6.51 5.12
C VAL A 162 -6.67 5.32 4.60
N VAL A 163 -6.22 4.08 4.78
CA VAL A 163 -6.88 2.89 4.21
C VAL A 163 -7.80 2.15 5.19
N LEU A 164 -7.43 2.00 6.47
CA LEU A 164 -8.19 1.14 7.39
C LEU A 164 -9.34 1.88 8.10
N LYS A 165 -9.23 3.20 8.37
CA LYS A 165 -10.32 4.06 8.89
C LYS A 165 -11.26 3.39 9.91
N GLY A 166 -10.71 2.70 10.92
CA GLY A 166 -11.49 2.02 11.98
C GLY A 166 -11.77 0.53 11.76
N ILE A 167 -11.11 -0.11 10.79
CA ILE A 167 -11.09 -1.57 10.64
C ILE A 167 -9.94 -2.15 11.47
N GLY A 168 -10.23 -3.22 12.22
CA GLY A 168 -9.29 -3.86 13.13
C GLY A 168 -9.38 -3.30 14.55
N LYS A 169 -8.76 -3.99 15.50
CA LYS A 169 -8.66 -3.58 16.90
C LYS A 169 -7.25 -3.77 17.42
N ALA A 170 -6.68 -2.71 18.00
CA ALA A 170 -5.31 -2.73 18.54
C ALA A 170 -5.14 -3.71 19.71
N ASP A 171 -6.21 -4.01 20.44
CA ASP A 171 -6.23 -4.95 21.58
C ASP A 171 -6.68 -6.38 21.18
N ALA A 172 -6.84 -6.64 19.88
CA ALA A 172 -7.24 -7.95 19.41
C ALA A 172 -6.17 -8.99 19.75
N GLY A 173 -6.60 -10.08 20.41
CA GLY A 173 -5.71 -11.20 20.72
C GLY A 173 -4.93 -11.06 22.03
N ASP A 174 -4.90 -9.86 22.64
CA ASP A 174 -4.27 -9.64 23.96
C ASP A 174 -4.88 -10.55 25.03
N GLY A 175 -6.19 -10.82 24.95
CA GLY A 175 -6.89 -11.74 25.85
C GLY A 175 -6.76 -13.23 25.51
N LYS A 176 -5.91 -13.63 24.55
CA LYS A 176 -5.84 -15.03 24.07
C LYS A 176 -4.44 -15.61 24.21
N LYS A 177 -4.27 -16.58 25.12
CA LYS A 177 -3.12 -17.48 25.14
C LYS A 177 -3.25 -18.54 24.06
N ALA A 178 -2.11 -18.92 23.50
CA ALA A 178 -2.02 -20.03 22.55
C ALA A 178 -2.32 -21.41 23.16
N ASP A 179 -1.88 -21.69 24.38
CA ASP A 179 -1.97 -23.03 24.96
C ASP A 179 -3.39 -23.42 25.41
N ALA A 180 -4.19 -22.47 25.89
CA ALA A 180 -5.48 -22.75 26.54
C ALA A 180 -6.67 -21.88 26.09
N LEU A 181 -6.53 -20.99 25.09
CA LEU A 181 -7.56 -20.02 24.69
C LEU A 181 -8.10 -19.13 25.84
N GLY A 182 -7.42 -19.12 26.99
CA GLY A 182 -7.72 -18.27 28.14
C GLY A 182 -6.96 -16.94 28.09
N ALA A 183 -7.26 -16.03 29.03
CA ALA A 183 -6.61 -14.72 29.15
C ALA A 183 -5.07 -14.85 29.22
N ARG A 184 -4.33 -14.00 28.48
CA ARG A 184 -2.88 -13.84 28.69
C ARG A 184 -2.67 -13.32 30.11
N GLY A 185 -2.22 -14.19 31.02
CA GLY A 185 -1.70 -13.78 32.33
C GLY A 185 -0.30 -13.17 32.19
N ASP A 186 0.26 -12.64 33.28
CA ASP A 186 1.55 -11.94 33.24
C ASP A 186 2.73 -12.80 32.75
N ASN A 187 2.62 -14.14 32.85
CA ASN A 187 3.57 -15.13 32.31
C ASN A 187 3.13 -15.75 30.95
N ALA A 188 2.16 -15.15 30.26
CA ALA A 188 1.70 -15.54 28.94
C ALA A 188 2.60 -14.96 27.85
N GLY A 189 3.71 -15.62 27.54
CA GLY A 189 4.72 -14.96 26.72
C GLY A 189 5.83 -15.87 26.27
N ASP A 190 5.53 -17.14 25.99
CA ASP A 190 6.55 -18.02 25.42
C ASP A 190 7.01 -17.49 24.06
N VAL A 191 6.12 -16.84 23.27
CA VAL A 191 6.51 -16.12 22.05
C VAL A 191 7.57 -15.04 22.30
N GLY A 192 7.50 -14.32 23.43
CA GLY A 192 8.47 -13.28 23.79
C GLY A 192 9.89 -13.84 23.94
N LYS A 193 10.01 -15.13 24.30
CA LYS A 193 11.30 -15.82 24.41
C LYS A 193 12.03 -15.92 23.07
N LEU A 194 11.33 -15.86 21.94
CA LEU A 194 11.94 -15.86 20.59
C LEU A 194 12.76 -14.58 20.33
N PHE A 195 12.50 -13.50 21.07
CA PHE A 195 13.22 -12.24 20.97
C PHE A 195 14.35 -12.10 22.00
N GLY A 196 14.53 -13.11 22.87
CA GLY A 196 15.60 -13.16 23.86
C GLY A 196 16.82 -13.95 23.40
N ASN A 197 17.87 -13.95 24.21
CA ASN A 197 19.06 -14.78 23.97
C ASN A 197 18.75 -16.28 24.11
N THR A 198 19.61 -17.13 23.55
CA THR A 198 19.60 -18.59 23.71
C THR A 198 20.64 -19.02 24.78
N GLY A 199 20.49 -20.21 25.36
CA GLY A 199 21.46 -20.82 26.30
C GLY A 199 21.06 -20.77 27.79
N ASN A 200 22.00 -21.07 28.69
CA ASN A 200 21.74 -21.32 30.13
C ASN A 200 21.08 -20.14 30.90
N ASN A 201 21.05 -18.94 30.32
CA ASN A 201 20.41 -17.75 30.87
C ASN A 201 19.50 -17.03 29.84
N GLY A 202 19.20 -17.72 28.73
CA GLY A 202 18.38 -17.21 27.63
C GLY A 202 16.88 -17.45 27.84
N GLY A 203 16.03 -16.77 27.07
CA GLY A 203 14.60 -17.04 27.05
C GLY A 203 14.29 -18.46 26.53
N ILE A 204 15.14 -18.99 25.67
CA ILE A 204 15.09 -20.37 25.16
C ILE A 204 16.30 -21.15 25.68
N ASP A 205 16.04 -22.04 26.64
CA ASP A 205 17.03 -22.88 27.34
C ASP A 205 16.94 -24.38 27.00
N SER A 206 15.91 -24.79 26.26
CA SER A 206 15.60 -26.19 25.97
C SER A 206 14.78 -26.33 24.68
N ALA A 207 14.87 -27.51 24.05
CA ALA A 207 14.12 -27.80 22.82
C ALA A 207 12.59 -27.77 23.04
N ASP A 208 12.12 -28.15 24.23
CA ASP A 208 10.69 -28.10 24.55
C ASP A 208 10.20 -26.67 24.74
N ASN A 209 11.01 -25.78 25.33
CA ASN A 209 10.69 -24.36 25.40
C ASN A 209 10.70 -23.70 24.02
N ALA A 210 11.64 -24.08 23.13
CA ALA A 210 11.63 -23.63 21.73
C ALA A 210 10.35 -24.04 20.99
N LYS A 211 9.92 -25.31 21.13
CA LYS A 211 8.67 -25.80 20.52
C LYS A 211 7.44 -25.05 21.04
N LYS A 212 7.36 -24.80 22.35
CA LYS A 212 6.26 -24.04 22.96
C LYS A 212 6.21 -22.61 22.46
N ALA A 213 7.36 -21.92 22.41
CA ALA A 213 7.47 -20.55 21.92
C ALA A 213 7.06 -20.42 20.44
N GLY A 214 7.51 -21.33 19.58
CA GLY A 214 7.10 -21.37 18.18
C GLY A 214 5.60 -21.65 17.99
N ALA A 215 5.05 -22.59 18.76
CA ALA A 215 3.62 -22.88 18.74
C ALA A 215 2.78 -21.69 19.26
N ASP A 216 3.28 -20.97 20.27
CA ASP A 216 2.64 -19.76 20.80
C ASP A 216 2.63 -18.63 19.76
N ALA A 217 3.75 -18.41 19.06
CA ALA A 217 3.83 -17.45 17.97
C ALA A 217 2.80 -17.71 16.86
N ALA A 218 2.71 -18.95 16.38
CA ALA A 218 1.77 -19.33 15.31
C ALA A 218 0.31 -19.12 15.73
N LYS A 219 -0.03 -19.45 16.98
CA LYS A 219 -1.39 -19.29 17.51
C LYS A 219 -1.74 -17.84 17.82
N ALA A 220 -0.79 -17.04 18.29
CA ALA A 220 -0.99 -15.61 18.51
C ALA A 220 -1.35 -14.90 17.20
N VAL A 221 -0.57 -15.14 16.12
CA VAL A 221 -0.86 -14.61 14.79
C VAL A 221 -2.16 -15.18 14.22
N GLY A 222 -2.43 -16.48 14.42
CA GLY A 222 -3.67 -17.11 13.96
C GLY A 222 -4.95 -16.69 14.69
N ALA A 223 -4.84 -15.99 15.83
CA ALA A 223 -5.98 -15.57 16.65
C ALA A 223 -6.51 -14.16 16.31
N VAL A 224 -5.81 -13.45 15.42
CA VAL A 224 -6.06 -12.05 15.01
C VAL A 224 -6.18 -11.95 13.48
N THR A 225 -6.77 -10.87 12.99
CA THR A 225 -6.84 -10.59 11.54
C THR A 225 -5.67 -9.74 11.08
N GLY A 226 -5.42 -9.67 9.76
CA GLY A 226 -4.40 -8.77 9.21
C GLY A 226 -4.67 -7.29 9.52
N ALA A 227 -5.93 -6.87 9.59
CA ALA A 227 -6.29 -5.51 9.97
C ALA A 227 -6.00 -5.23 11.46
N ASP A 228 -6.19 -6.23 12.33
CA ASP A 228 -5.80 -6.11 13.73
C ASP A 228 -4.28 -5.92 13.88
N ILE A 229 -3.48 -6.71 13.14
CA ILE A 229 -2.01 -6.60 13.13
C ILE A 229 -1.55 -5.23 12.65
N LEU A 230 -2.21 -4.66 11.64
CA LEU A 230 -1.89 -3.32 11.11
C LEU A 230 -2.34 -2.19 12.05
N GLN A 231 -3.28 -2.44 12.96
CA GLN A 231 -3.85 -1.45 13.86
C GLN A 231 -3.17 -1.39 15.23
N ALA A 232 -2.53 -2.49 15.66
CA ALA A 232 -1.73 -2.58 16.87
C ALA A 232 -0.48 -1.68 16.80
#